data_AF-A0A077ZFH4-F1
#
_entry.id   AF-A0A077ZFH4-F1
#
_cell.length_a   1.000
_cell.length_b   1.000
_cell.length_c   1.000
_cell.angle_alpha   90.00
_cell.angle_beta   90.00
_cell.angle_gamma   90.00
#
_symmetry.space_group_name_H-M   'P 1'
#
loop_
_entity.id
_entity.type
_entity.pdbx_description
1 polymer ?
#
loop_
_entity_poly.entity_id
_entity_poly.type
_entity_poly.pdbx_seq_one_letter_code
_entity_poly.pdbx_strand_id
1 'polypeptide(L)'
;MKRQVVLNVEILSIRKTRNEQAGIDWNAVFSDRTLGLSLGSTFTSAASDTVTGGVSIVNGKLTGSKAFLKALSSQGDVSVVTRNSAVTKNLTPVPMQIANQQSYIESVTTDTTANVGSSTSLNAATITTGFNMTLLPFILPDSQTLQLLYSMSLSDKPVIENYESGGSKAQLPNVDLKTINQTVDLKSGQTVIISGFQQSGRRSGKQGVGTPGFFGLGGGINSENDDTILVVLITPNII
;
A
#
# COMPACT_ATOMS: atom_id res chain seq x y z
N MET A 1 12.51 -1.67 34.96
CA MET A 1 11.46 -0.98 34.17
C MET A 1 11.30 -1.71 32.84
N LYS A 2 10.09 -1.87 32.30
CA LYS A 2 9.91 -2.47 30.96
C LYS A 2 10.29 -1.41 29.91
N ARG A 3 11.31 -1.68 29.08
CA ARG A 3 11.75 -0.77 28.02
C ARG A 3 10.61 -0.52 27.02
N GLN A 4 10.51 0.71 26.55
CA GLN A 4 9.45 1.16 25.65
C GLN A 4 10.06 1.70 24.35
N VAL A 5 9.22 1.77 23.31
CA VAL A 5 9.60 2.33 22.02
C VAL A 5 8.42 3.11 21.45
N VAL A 6 8.72 4.27 20.87
CA VAL A 6 7.79 5.02 20.02
C VAL A 6 8.01 4.60 18.58
N LEU A 7 7.00 4.02 17.95
CA LEU A 7 7.01 3.67 16.54
C LEU A 7 6.31 4.77 15.75
N ASN A 8 7.08 5.54 14.99
CA ASN A 8 6.53 6.55 14.08
C ASN A 8 6.40 5.94 12.70
N VAL A 9 5.16 5.90 12.19
CA VAL A 9 4.84 5.33 10.88
C VAL A 9 4.30 6.44 9.98
N GLU A 10 4.82 6.52 8.77
CA GLU A 10 4.28 7.37 7.71
C GLU A 10 4.13 6.56 6.42
N ILE A 11 2.92 6.57 5.87
CA ILE A 11 2.58 5.93 4.60
C ILE A 11 2.43 7.03 3.56
N LEU A 12 3.19 6.90 2.49
CA LEU A 12 3.19 7.79 1.34
C LEU A 12 2.65 7.04 0.12
N SER A 13 1.88 7.73 -0.71
CA SER A 13 1.51 7.27 -2.05
C SER A 13 2.23 8.13 -3.08
N ILE A 14 2.90 7.51 -4.03
CA ILE A 14 3.57 8.16 -5.15
C ILE A 14 2.84 7.75 -6.41
N ARG A 15 2.21 8.73 -7.07
CA ARG A 15 1.43 8.52 -8.28
C ARG A 15 2.24 8.94 -9.50
N LYS A 16 2.37 8.06 -10.49
CA LYS A 16 3.07 8.31 -11.77
C LYS A 16 2.07 8.21 -12.93
N THR A 17 1.90 9.28 -13.69
CA THR A 17 0.94 9.36 -14.81
C THR A 17 1.58 9.22 -16.19
N ARG A 18 2.92 9.22 -16.27
CA ARG A 18 3.66 9.17 -17.53
C ARG A 18 4.08 7.73 -17.83
N ASN A 19 4.33 7.42 -19.11
CA ASN A 19 4.97 6.18 -19.62
C ASN A 19 6.41 5.95 -19.07
N GLU A 20 6.73 6.51 -17.91
CA GLU A 20 8.00 6.35 -17.22
C GLU A 20 8.08 4.96 -16.59
N GLN A 21 9.31 4.47 -16.39
CA GLN A 21 9.56 3.15 -15.81
C GLN A 21 8.80 2.96 -14.50
N ALA A 22 8.16 1.80 -14.33
CA ALA A 22 7.53 1.41 -13.07
C ALA A 22 8.61 1.34 -11.97
N GLY A 23 8.44 2.10 -10.89
CA GLY A 23 9.36 2.12 -9.75
C GLY A 23 9.86 3.50 -9.35
N ILE A 24 10.61 3.52 -8.25
CA ILE A 24 11.27 4.70 -7.68
C ILE A 24 12.77 4.56 -7.91
N ASP A 25 13.39 5.59 -8.48
CA ASP A 25 14.85 5.70 -8.50
C ASP A 25 15.34 6.23 -7.14
N TRP A 26 15.66 5.30 -6.24
CA TRP A 26 16.14 5.66 -4.91
C TRP A 26 17.52 6.35 -4.96
N ASN A 27 18.35 6.03 -5.95
CA ASN A 27 19.65 6.68 -6.10
C ASN A 27 19.47 8.16 -6.46
N ALA A 28 18.53 8.49 -7.36
CA ALA A 28 18.16 9.87 -7.66
C ALA A 28 17.60 10.58 -6.43
N VAL A 29 16.71 9.94 -5.66
CA VAL A 29 16.15 10.53 -4.43
C VAL A 29 17.26 10.85 -3.42
N PHE A 30 18.14 9.90 -3.10
CA PHE A 30 19.19 10.09 -2.09
C PHE A 30 20.40 10.90 -2.57
N SER A 31 20.58 11.07 -3.88
CA SER A 31 21.61 11.97 -4.41
C SER A 31 21.23 13.46 -4.33
N ASP A 32 19.98 13.78 -3.99
CA ASP A 32 19.54 15.15 -3.73
C ASP A 32 20.31 15.74 -2.52
N ARG A 33 21.16 16.72 -2.81
CA ARG A 33 22.00 17.41 -1.81
C ARG A 33 21.19 18.05 -0.68
N THR A 34 19.91 18.36 -0.90
CA THR A 34 19.03 18.95 0.11
C THR A 34 18.61 17.98 1.21
N LEU A 35 18.72 16.66 0.97
CA LEU A 35 18.45 15.66 2.00
C LEU A 35 19.56 15.59 3.04
N GLY A 36 20.81 15.72 2.61
CA GLY A 36 21.98 15.56 3.49
C GLY A 36 22.11 14.16 4.12
N LEU A 37 21.44 13.15 3.55
CA LEU A 37 21.43 11.77 4.03
C LEU A 37 21.94 10.84 2.93
N SER A 38 22.68 9.80 3.33
CA SER A 38 23.08 8.72 2.44
C SER A 38 22.15 7.53 2.60
N LEU A 39 21.87 6.82 1.50
CA LEU A 39 21.25 5.50 1.57
C LEU A 39 22.15 4.56 2.38
N GLY A 40 21.59 3.90 3.40
CA GLY A 40 22.32 2.92 4.21
C GLY A 40 22.25 1.53 3.58
N SER A 41 22.02 0.49 4.40
CA SER A 41 21.84 -0.87 3.89
C SER A 41 20.57 -0.96 3.06
N THR A 42 20.71 -1.37 1.80
CA THR A 42 19.63 -1.75 0.90
C THR A 42 19.46 -3.28 0.93
N PHE A 43 18.25 -3.73 1.18
CA PHE A 43 17.80 -5.11 1.03
C PHE A 43 16.87 -5.15 -0.18
N THR A 44 17.45 -5.35 -1.37
CA THR A 44 16.69 -5.56 -2.60
C THR A 44 16.85 -7.00 -3.08
N SER A 45 15.78 -7.55 -3.67
CA SER A 45 15.88 -8.79 -4.45
C SER A 45 16.14 -8.52 -5.94
N ALA A 46 16.35 -7.25 -6.34
CA ALA A 46 16.49 -6.86 -7.74
C ALA A 46 17.73 -5.97 -7.94
N ALA A 47 18.59 -6.38 -8.86
CA ALA A 47 19.86 -5.73 -9.21
C ALA A 47 19.70 -4.55 -10.20
N SER A 48 18.58 -3.83 -10.17
CA SER A 48 18.33 -2.67 -11.06
C SER A 48 18.28 -1.38 -10.24
N ASP A 49 18.84 -0.29 -10.79
CA ASP A 49 18.77 1.07 -10.22
C ASP A 49 17.31 1.53 -9.97
N THR A 50 16.36 0.99 -10.74
CA THR A 50 14.92 1.20 -10.53
C THR A 50 14.36 0.07 -9.66
N VAL A 51 14.14 0.35 -8.38
CA VAL A 51 13.60 -0.64 -7.43
C VAL A 51 12.07 -0.57 -7.44
N THR A 52 11.43 -1.63 -7.92
CA THR A 52 9.96 -1.79 -7.85
C THR A 52 9.49 -2.17 -6.45
N GLY A 53 10.33 -2.87 -5.69
CA GLY A 53 10.09 -3.18 -4.28
C GLY A 53 11.38 -3.53 -3.54
N GLY A 54 11.48 -3.12 -2.27
CA GLY A 54 12.68 -3.29 -1.46
C GLY A 54 12.54 -2.72 -0.06
N VAL A 55 13.51 -3.03 0.78
CA VAL A 55 13.62 -2.56 2.15
C VAL A 55 14.95 -1.84 2.30
N SER A 56 14.95 -0.58 2.72
CA SER A 56 16.16 0.21 2.88
C SER A 56 16.21 0.82 4.27
N ILE A 57 17.38 0.86 4.89
CA ILE A 57 17.58 1.50 6.20
C ILE A 57 18.41 2.75 6.02
N VAL A 58 17.94 3.87 6.57
CA VAL A 58 18.62 5.16 6.51
C VAL A 58 18.88 5.66 7.93
N ASN A 59 20.07 6.25 8.12
CA ASN A 59 20.41 6.92 9.38
C ASN A 59 19.61 8.21 9.52
N GLY A 60 18.87 8.37 10.62
CA GLY A 60 18.08 9.56 10.90
C GLY A 60 16.61 9.43 10.53
N LYS A 61 15.82 10.39 11.02
CA LYS A 61 14.36 10.41 10.91
C LYS A 61 13.92 10.98 9.55
N LEU A 62 13.39 10.12 8.69
CA LEU A 62 12.71 10.54 7.45
C LEU A 62 11.23 10.87 7.65
N THR A 63 10.59 10.35 8.70
CA THR A 63 9.17 10.64 8.99
C THR A 63 8.97 12.13 9.27
N GLY A 64 8.09 12.78 8.50
CA GLY A 64 7.84 14.21 8.52
C GLY A 64 8.90 15.07 7.84
N SER A 65 9.90 14.49 7.18
CA SER A 65 10.95 15.24 6.48
C SER A 65 10.42 15.90 5.21
N LYS A 66 10.34 17.24 5.23
CA LYS A 66 9.96 18.05 4.05
C LYS A 66 10.97 17.92 2.92
N ALA A 67 12.26 17.77 3.24
CA ALA A 67 13.30 17.56 2.25
C ALA A 67 13.11 16.21 1.54
N PHE A 68 12.79 15.15 2.29
CA PHE A 68 12.51 13.82 1.72
C PHE A 68 11.28 13.82 0.83
N LEU A 69 10.18 14.44 1.27
CA LEU A 69 8.99 14.60 0.44
C LEU A 69 9.27 15.39 -0.84
N LYS A 70 10.09 16.44 -0.76
CA LYS A 70 10.51 17.22 -1.92
C LYS A 70 11.37 16.38 -2.87
N ALA A 71 12.37 15.66 -2.38
CA ALA A 71 13.18 14.77 -3.22
C ALA A 71 12.31 13.69 -3.89
N LEU A 72 11.37 13.10 -3.16
CA LEU A 72 10.46 12.09 -3.70
C LEU A 72 9.47 12.68 -4.71
N SER A 73 9.09 13.95 -4.60
CA SER A 73 8.24 14.65 -5.58
C SER A 73 8.88 14.79 -6.96
N SER A 74 10.21 14.61 -7.07
CA SER A 74 10.88 14.49 -8.37
C SER A 74 10.51 13.20 -9.12
N GLN A 75 10.01 12.20 -8.41
CA GLN A 75 9.67 10.87 -8.94
C GLN A 75 8.19 10.72 -9.31
N GLY A 76 7.32 11.64 -8.84
CA GLY A 76 5.88 11.59 -9.06
C GLY A 76 5.10 12.50 -8.12
N ASP A 77 3.79 12.44 -8.18
CA ASP A 77 2.90 13.17 -7.26
C ASP A 77 2.85 12.43 -5.92
N VAL A 78 3.40 13.06 -4.88
CA VAL A 78 3.55 12.46 -3.55
C VAL A 78 2.45 12.99 -2.63
N SER A 79 1.67 12.07 -2.09
CA SER A 79 0.69 12.35 -1.04
C SER A 79 0.98 11.55 0.22
N VAL A 80 0.68 12.16 1.37
CA VAL A 80 0.77 11.50 2.67
C VAL A 80 -0.57 10.83 2.92
N VAL A 81 -0.60 9.51 2.89
CA VAL A 81 -1.82 8.72 3.11
C VAL A 81 -2.18 8.73 4.59
N THR A 82 -1.21 8.47 5.46
CA THR A 82 -1.42 8.41 6.91
C THR A 82 -0.11 8.63 7.66
N ARG A 83 -0.23 9.29 8.81
CA ARG A 83 0.82 9.35 9.83
C ARG A 83 0.26 8.84 11.14
N ASN A 84 0.98 7.94 11.80
CA ASN A 84 0.62 7.45 13.11
C ASN A 84 1.86 7.33 13.99
N SER A 85 1.69 7.52 15.29
CA SER A 85 2.74 7.33 16.29
C SER A 85 2.17 6.51 17.44
N ALA A 86 2.84 5.41 17.75
CA ALA A 86 2.39 4.49 18.79
C ALA A 86 3.50 4.25 19.80
N VAL A 87 3.18 4.41 21.09
CA VAL A 87 4.07 4.01 22.18
C VAL A 87 3.73 2.59 22.58
N THR A 88 4.72 1.69 22.51
CA THR A 88 4.53 0.28 22.87
C THR A 88 5.65 -0.23 23.76
N LYS A 89 5.39 -1.35 24.44
CA LYS A 89 6.38 -2.05 25.25
C LYS A 89 7.16 -3.02 24.37
N ASN A 90 8.33 -3.43 24.85
CA ASN A 90 9.07 -4.54 24.25
C ASN A 90 8.16 -5.78 24.09
N LEU A 91 8.26 -6.48 22.95
CA LEU A 91 7.49 -7.68 22.62
C LEU A 91 5.96 -7.49 22.66
N THR A 92 5.47 -6.28 22.43
CA THR A 92 4.03 -5.98 22.35
C THR A 92 3.65 -5.54 20.93
N PRO A 93 2.82 -6.32 20.21
CA PRO A 93 2.39 -5.97 18.86
C PRO A 93 1.61 -4.66 18.81
N VAL A 94 1.79 -3.91 17.72
CA VAL A 94 1.05 -2.68 17.40
C VAL A 94 0.35 -2.86 16.06
N PRO A 95 -0.94 -3.24 16.05
CA PRO A 95 -1.72 -3.32 14.83
C PRO A 95 -2.14 -1.93 14.36
N MET A 96 -2.17 -1.73 13.05
CA MET A 96 -2.70 -0.55 12.38
C MET A 96 -3.51 -1.01 11.16
N GLN A 97 -4.75 -0.55 11.06
CA GLN A 97 -5.65 -0.92 9.99
C GLN A 97 -6.33 0.34 9.43
N ILE A 98 -6.25 0.50 8.11
CA ILE A 98 -6.97 1.51 7.34
C ILE A 98 -7.75 0.73 6.30
N ALA A 99 -8.98 0.37 6.65
CA ALA A 99 -9.78 -0.53 5.84
C ALA A 99 -11.13 0.10 5.45
N ASN A 100 -11.66 -0.36 4.32
CA ASN A 100 -13.02 -0.15 3.88
C ASN A 100 -13.77 -1.48 4.00
N GLN A 101 -14.97 -1.41 4.58
CA GLN A 101 -15.88 -2.55 4.65
C GLN A 101 -16.99 -2.34 3.64
N GLN A 102 -17.17 -3.33 2.76
CA GLN A 102 -18.22 -3.31 1.74
C GLN A 102 -19.10 -4.54 1.92
N SER A 103 -20.41 -4.33 2.05
CA SER A 103 -21.38 -5.42 2.07
C SER A 103 -21.70 -5.88 0.64
N TYR A 104 -21.92 -7.18 0.47
CA TYR A 104 -22.32 -7.81 -0.78
C TYR A 104 -23.28 -8.98 -0.50
N ILE A 105 -24.05 -9.38 -1.50
CA ILE A 105 -24.97 -10.52 -1.39
C ILE A 105 -24.21 -11.82 -1.67
N GLU A 106 -23.86 -12.56 -0.62
CA GLU A 106 -23.10 -13.81 -0.73
C GLU A 106 -23.95 -14.95 -1.30
N SER A 107 -25.20 -15.05 -0.83
CA SER A 107 -26.11 -16.08 -1.28
C SER A 107 -27.56 -15.63 -1.25
N VAL A 108 -28.36 -16.29 -2.08
CA VAL A 108 -29.81 -16.14 -2.11
C VAL A 108 -30.40 -17.51 -1.87
N THR A 109 -31.22 -17.64 -0.83
CA THR A 109 -31.90 -18.90 -0.49
C THR A 109 -33.37 -18.75 -0.76
N THR A 110 -33.97 -19.67 -1.52
CA THR A 110 -35.42 -19.72 -1.70
C THR A 110 -35.95 -21.02 -1.11
N ASP A 111 -36.70 -20.91 -0.03
CA ASP A 111 -37.37 -22.02 0.62
C ASP A 111 -38.81 -22.10 0.11
N THR A 112 -39.24 -23.27 -0.36
CA THR A 112 -40.62 -23.50 -0.79
C THR A 112 -41.29 -24.47 0.17
N THR A 113 -42.35 -24.00 0.83
CA THR A 113 -43.15 -24.82 1.75
C THR A 113 -44.49 -25.14 1.09
N ALA A 114 -44.82 -26.43 1.00
CA ALA A 114 -46.05 -26.90 0.37
C ALA A 114 -47.29 -26.22 1.00
N ASN A 115 -48.19 -25.72 0.17
CA ASN A 115 -49.44 -25.05 0.58
C ASN A 115 -49.29 -23.74 1.39
N VAL A 116 -48.06 -23.23 1.59
CA VAL A 116 -47.76 -21.97 2.30
C VAL A 116 -47.15 -20.92 1.37
N GLY A 117 -46.35 -21.34 0.38
CA GLY A 117 -45.71 -20.46 -0.60
C GLY A 117 -44.18 -20.61 -0.63
N SER A 118 -43.53 -19.74 -1.40
CA SER A 118 -42.07 -19.62 -1.44
C SER A 118 -41.61 -18.35 -0.74
N SER A 119 -40.51 -18.42 0.02
CA SER A 119 -39.86 -17.28 0.66
C SER A 119 -38.41 -17.19 0.16
N THR A 120 -37.99 -16.00 -0.25
CA THR A 120 -36.61 -15.73 -0.70
C THR A 120 -35.90 -14.86 0.32
N SER A 121 -34.75 -15.33 0.82
CA SER A 121 -33.86 -14.59 1.70
C SER A 121 -32.59 -14.16 0.97
N LEU A 122 -32.15 -12.93 1.22
CA LEU A 122 -30.86 -12.42 0.78
C LEU A 122 -29.87 -12.46 1.94
N ASN A 123 -28.82 -13.25 1.82
CA ASN A 123 -27.78 -13.35 2.82
C ASN A 123 -26.63 -12.41 2.43
N ALA A 124 -26.47 -11.32 3.18
CA ALA A 124 -25.38 -10.38 2.99
C ALA A 124 -24.15 -10.79 3.81
N ALA A 125 -22.97 -10.66 3.20
CA ALA A 125 -21.68 -10.76 3.86
C ALA A 125 -20.92 -9.43 3.72
N THR A 126 -19.81 -9.28 4.44
CA THR A 126 -18.96 -8.09 4.38
C THR A 126 -17.54 -8.48 4.03
N ILE A 127 -16.98 -7.80 3.03
CA ILE A 127 -15.56 -7.90 2.69
C ILE A 127 -14.82 -6.67 3.22
N THR A 128 -13.65 -6.90 3.84
CA THR A 128 -12.80 -5.83 4.37
C THR A 128 -11.55 -5.73 3.49
N THR A 129 -11.34 -4.58 2.86
CA THR A 129 -10.18 -4.32 2.01
C THR A 129 -9.44 -3.06 2.42
N GLY A 130 -8.16 -2.95 2.10
CA GLY A 130 -7.34 -1.77 2.36
C GLY A 130 -5.98 -2.13 2.90
N PHE A 131 -5.43 -1.27 3.75
CA PHE A 131 -4.09 -1.43 4.30
C PHE A 131 -4.14 -1.96 5.74
N ASN A 132 -3.36 -3.01 6.00
CA ASN A 132 -3.16 -3.60 7.32
C ASN A 132 -1.68 -3.70 7.61
N MET A 133 -1.29 -3.44 8.85
CA MET A 133 0.07 -3.62 9.31
C MET A 133 0.10 -4.02 10.78
N THR A 134 1.04 -4.88 11.13
CA THR A 134 1.39 -5.17 12.52
C THR A 134 2.89 -5.01 12.70
N LEU A 135 3.28 -4.24 13.70
CA LEU A 135 4.67 -4.06 14.10
C LEU A 135 4.91 -4.76 15.43
N LEU A 136 5.97 -5.55 15.52
CA LEU A 136 6.41 -6.19 16.75
C LEU A 136 7.88 -5.82 17.03
N PRO A 137 8.12 -4.91 18.00
CA PRO A 137 9.48 -4.56 18.39
C PRO A 137 10.05 -5.56 19.40
N PHE A 138 11.29 -5.97 19.17
CA PHE A 138 12.16 -6.66 20.11
C PHE A 138 13.41 -5.82 20.36
N ILE A 139 13.47 -5.15 21.50
CA ILE A 139 14.61 -4.31 21.88
C ILE A 139 15.73 -5.22 22.39
N LEU A 140 16.89 -5.19 21.74
CA LEU A 140 18.04 -6.02 22.11
C LEU A 140 18.56 -5.59 23.51
N PRO A 141 18.99 -6.54 24.36
CA PRO A 141 19.59 -6.24 25.66
C PRO A 141 20.75 -5.23 25.52
N ASP A 142 20.84 -4.31 26.48
CA ASP A 142 21.97 -3.37 26.66
C ASP A 142 22.41 -2.58 25.42
N SER A 143 21.51 -2.40 24.45
CA SER A 143 21.79 -1.68 23.21
C SER A 143 20.68 -0.70 22.85
N GLN A 144 21.02 0.26 21.99
CA GLN A 144 20.05 1.15 21.32
C GLN A 144 19.53 0.54 20.01
N THR A 145 19.60 -0.79 19.88
CA THR A 145 19.15 -1.53 18.69
C THR A 145 17.88 -2.29 19.04
N LEU A 146 16.94 -2.32 18.09
CA LEU A 146 15.79 -3.19 18.12
C LEU A 146 15.71 -4.02 16.84
N GLN A 147 15.24 -5.24 16.98
CA GLN A 147 14.71 -6.00 15.87
C GLN A 147 13.24 -5.62 15.71
N LEU A 148 12.82 -5.28 14.50
CA LEU A 148 11.46 -4.97 14.16
C LEU A 148 10.93 -6.03 13.19
N LEU A 149 10.05 -6.89 13.69
CA LEU A 149 9.23 -7.75 12.85
C LEU A 149 8.03 -6.93 12.36
N TYR A 150 7.80 -6.93 11.06
CA TYR A 150 6.64 -6.28 10.47
C TYR A 150 5.92 -7.20 9.49
N SER A 151 4.59 -7.14 9.57
CA SER A 151 3.67 -7.83 8.67
C SER A 151 2.73 -6.79 8.09
N MET A 152 2.69 -6.68 6.77
CA MET A 152 1.88 -5.68 6.06
C MET A 152 1.08 -6.36 4.97
N SER A 153 -0.17 -5.99 4.81
CA SER A 153 -0.97 -6.35 3.65
C SER A 153 -1.70 -5.15 3.08
N LEU A 154 -1.77 -5.10 1.76
CA LEU A 154 -2.56 -4.13 1.02
C LEU A 154 -3.47 -4.90 0.07
N SER A 155 -4.74 -4.54 0.08
CA SER A 155 -5.69 -5.05 -0.90
C SER A 155 -6.42 -3.92 -1.61
N ASP A 156 -6.73 -4.14 -2.88
CA ASP A 156 -7.47 -3.18 -3.67
C ASP A 156 -8.96 -3.19 -3.29
N LYS A 157 -9.73 -2.24 -3.84
CA LYS A 157 -11.19 -2.31 -3.72
C LYS A 157 -11.70 -3.57 -4.43
N PRO A 158 -12.71 -4.27 -3.87
CA PRO A 158 -13.24 -5.47 -4.49
C PRO A 158 -13.91 -5.15 -5.83
N VAL A 159 -13.60 -5.95 -6.85
CA VAL A 159 -14.38 -6.03 -8.08
C VAL A 159 -15.53 -6.99 -7.80
N ILE A 160 -16.76 -6.50 -7.83
CA ILE A 160 -17.95 -7.33 -7.59
C ILE A 160 -18.51 -7.80 -8.92
N GLU A 161 -18.51 -9.11 -9.15
CA GLU A 161 -19.20 -9.72 -10.29
C GLU A 161 -20.57 -10.22 -9.86
N ASN A 162 -21.61 -9.92 -10.65
CA ASN A 162 -22.94 -10.45 -10.40
C ASN A 162 -23.10 -11.79 -11.11
N TYR A 163 -23.43 -12.84 -10.37
CA TYR A 163 -23.77 -14.15 -10.91
C TYR A 163 -25.27 -14.40 -10.73
N GLU A 164 -25.96 -14.69 -11.83
CA GLU A 164 -27.40 -14.96 -11.83
C GLU A 164 -27.68 -16.42 -12.18
N SER A 165 -28.49 -17.09 -11.36
CA SER A 165 -28.99 -18.44 -11.63
C SER A 165 -30.42 -18.57 -11.08
N GLY A 166 -31.34 -19.10 -11.89
CA GLY A 166 -32.73 -19.32 -11.48
C GLY A 166 -33.50 -18.06 -11.03
N GLY A 167 -33.15 -16.88 -11.56
CA GLY A 167 -33.73 -15.59 -11.15
C GLY A 167 -33.17 -15.01 -9.85
N SER A 168 -32.23 -15.70 -9.21
CA SER A 168 -31.51 -15.22 -8.03
C SER A 168 -30.14 -14.67 -8.41
N LYS A 169 -29.74 -13.55 -7.79
CA LYS A 169 -28.46 -12.87 -8.05
C LYS A 169 -27.57 -12.90 -6.83
N ALA A 170 -26.37 -13.48 -6.97
CA ALA A 170 -25.30 -13.41 -5.98
C ALA A 170 -24.19 -12.47 -6.48
N GLN A 171 -23.43 -11.92 -5.54
CA GLN A 171 -22.31 -11.03 -5.77
C GLN A 171 -21.02 -11.74 -5.35
N LEU A 172 -20.09 -11.92 -6.29
CA LEU A 172 -18.82 -12.58 -6.04
C LEU A 172 -17.72 -11.50 -6.04
N PRO A 173 -17.17 -11.14 -4.87
CA PRO A 173 -16.05 -10.22 -4.80
C PRO A 173 -14.74 -10.89 -5.21
N ASN A 174 -13.97 -10.22 -6.06
CA ASN A 174 -12.57 -10.52 -6.33
C ASN A 174 -11.68 -9.38 -5.83
N VAL A 175 -10.59 -9.72 -5.14
CA VAL A 175 -9.67 -8.77 -4.50
C VAL A 175 -8.24 -9.22 -4.71
N ASP A 176 -7.41 -8.34 -5.27
CA ASP A 176 -5.96 -8.53 -5.29
C ASP A 176 -5.37 -8.19 -3.91
N LEU A 177 -4.56 -9.11 -3.38
CA LEU A 177 -3.90 -8.98 -2.08
C LEU A 177 -2.37 -9.06 -2.24
N LYS A 178 -1.67 -8.08 -1.66
CA LYS A 178 -0.20 -8.04 -1.58
C LYS A 178 0.20 -8.10 -0.12
N THR A 179 1.15 -8.97 0.21
CA THR A 179 1.61 -9.16 1.60
C THR A 179 3.12 -9.13 1.66
N ILE A 180 3.66 -8.45 2.68
CA ILE A 180 5.09 -8.39 2.99
C ILE A 180 5.27 -8.75 4.46
N ASN A 181 6.14 -9.72 4.73
CA ASN A 181 6.56 -10.10 6.08
C ASN A 181 8.07 -10.12 6.11
N GLN A 182 8.68 -9.31 6.97
CA GLN A 182 10.14 -9.29 7.11
C GLN A 182 10.53 -8.88 8.52
N THR A 183 11.80 -9.08 8.81
CA THR A 183 12.44 -8.69 10.07
C THR A 183 13.67 -7.85 9.74
N VAL A 184 13.81 -6.71 10.41
CA VAL A 184 14.97 -5.82 10.24
C VAL A 184 15.54 -5.41 11.59
N ASP A 185 16.85 -5.23 11.66
CA ASP A 185 17.50 -4.66 12.84
C ASP A 185 17.72 -3.15 12.61
N LEU A 186 17.26 -2.35 13.56
CA LEU A 186 17.28 -0.90 13.51
C LEU A 186 17.86 -0.33 14.79
N LYS A 187 18.80 0.60 14.67
CA LYS A 187 19.16 1.49 15.78
C LYS A 187 18.05 2.51 16.02
N SER A 188 17.90 2.95 17.27
CA SER A 188 16.99 4.02 17.66
C SER A 188 17.21 5.26 16.77
N GLY A 189 16.14 5.78 16.19
CA GLY A 189 16.15 6.93 15.28
C GLY A 189 16.47 6.61 13.81
N GLN A 190 16.87 5.39 13.45
CA GLN A 190 16.96 4.98 12.04
C GLN A 190 15.56 4.82 11.45
N THR A 191 15.41 5.13 10.17
CA THR A 191 14.17 4.85 9.43
C THR A 191 14.37 3.64 8.54
N VAL A 192 13.47 2.66 8.64
CA VAL A 192 13.27 1.67 7.57
C VAL A 192 12.26 2.22 6.55
N ILE A 193 12.61 2.09 5.28
CA ILE A 193 11.81 2.44 4.11
C ILE A 193 11.41 1.14 3.44
N ILE A 194 10.12 0.93 3.26
CA ILE A 194 9.56 -0.25 2.61
C ILE A 194 8.78 0.22 1.39
N SER A 195 9.17 -0.23 0.20
CA SER A 195 8.43 -0.01 -1.04
C SER A 195 8.13 -1.35 -1.70
N GLY A 196 7.05 -1.43 -2.48
CA GLY A 196 6.72 -2.68 -3.18
C GLY A 196 5.24 -2.89 -3.47
N PHE A 197 4.36 -2.09 -2.89
CA PHE A 197 2.94 -2.13 -3.23
C PHE A 197 2.70 -1.22 -4.43
N GLN A 198 2.75 -1.78 -5.64
CA GLN A 198 2.37 -1.09 -6.87
C GLN A 198 0.94 -1.45 -7.24
N GLN A 199 0.08 -0.47 -7.48
CA GLN A 199 -1.22 -0.63 -8.10
C GLN A 199 -1.16 0.00 -9.49
N SER A 200 -1.43 -0.78 -10.54
CA SER A 200 -1.49 -0.27 -11.91
C SER A 200 -2.94 -0.01 -12.32
N GLY A 201 -3.22 1.20 -12.80
CA GLY A 201 -4.48 1.59 -13.38
C GLY A 201 -4.30 1.97 -14.85
N ARG A 202 -4.90 1.22 -15.78
CA ARG A 202 -4.87 1.59 -17.20
C ARG A 202 -6.16 2.28 -17.60
N ARG A 203 -6.11 3.57 -17.90
CA ARG A 203 -7.22 4.34 -18.48
C ARG A 203 -6.96 4.52 -19.97
N SER A 204 -7.80 3.95 -20.83
CA SER A 204 -7.71 4.16 -22.27
C SER A 204 -8.95 4.93 -22.74
N GLY A 205 -8.74 6.15 -23.22
CA GLY A 205 -9.77 6.97 -23.87
C GLY A 205 -9.45 7.13 -25.36
N LYS A 206 -10.48 7.09 -26.21
CA LYS A 206 -10.34 7.43 -27.63
C LYS A 206 -10.97 8.80 -27.86
N GLN A 207 -10.27 9.71 -28.51
CA GLN A 207 -10.77 11.04 -28.88
C GLN A 207 -10.68 11.24 -30.39
N GLY A 208 -11.60 11.99 -30.98
CA GLY A 208 -11.57 12.38 -32.40
C GLY A 208 -12.89 12.97 -32.86
N VAL A 209 -12.88 13.79 -33.90
CA VAL A 209 -14.10 14.24 -34.58
C VAL A 209 -14.54 13.14 -35.57
N GLY A 210 -15.77 12.64 -35.41
CA GLY A 210 -16.26 11.48 -36.18
C GLY A 210 -15.82 10.15 -35.57
N THR A 211 -14.88 9.44 -36.22
CA THR A 211 -14.42 8.12 -35.77
C THR A 211 -13.12 8.24 -34.96
N PRO A 212 -13.06 7.81 -33.69
CA PRO A 212 -11.86 7.95 -32.86
C PRO A 212 -10.60 7.23 -33.36
N GLY A 213 -10.73 6.33 -34.35
CA GLY A 213 -9.60 5.63 -34.99
C GLY A 213 -8.99 6.35 -36.19
N PHE A 214 -9.58 7.47 -36.66
CA PHE A 214 -9.09 8.19 -37.84
C PHE A 214 -8.12 9.32 -37.44
N PHE A 215 -6.82 9.04 -37.50
CA PHE A 215 -5.76 10.01 -37.15
C PHE A 215 -5.77 11.27 -38.03
N GLY A 216 -6.27 11.19 -39.27
CA GLY A 216 -6.24 12.31 -40.22
C GLY A 216 -7.11 13.52 -39.87
N LEU A 217 -8.12 13.36 -38.99
CA LEU A 217 -8.96 14.47 -38.48
C LEU A 217 -8.69 14.78 -37.01
N GLY A 218 -7.50 14.44 -36.49
CA GLY A 218 -7.18 14.66 -35.07
C GLY A 218 -7.76 13.59 -34.14
N GLY A 219 -8.07 12.40 -34.66
CA GLY A 219 -8.34 11.22 -33.85
C GLY A 219 -7.07 10.68 -33.17
N GLY A 220 -7.20 10.16 -31.95
CA GLY A 220 -6.09 9.62 -31.18
C GLY A 220 -6.57 8.75 -30.01
N ILE A 221 -5.70 7.84 -29.58
CA ILE A 221 -5.90 7.04 -28.37
C ILE A 221 -5.04 7.66 -27.27
N ASN A 222 -5.67 8.17 -26.22
CA ASN A 222 -4.99 8.59 -25.01
C ASN A 222 -5.05 7.41 -24.02
N SER A 223 -3.94 6.69 -23.87
CA SER A 223 -3.77 5.71 -22.79
C SER A 223 -2.98 6.37 -21.67
N GLU A 224 -3.63 6.62 -20.54
CA GLU A 224 -2.99 7.06 -19.30
C GLU A 224 -2.79 5.81 -18.43
N ASN A 225 -1.53 5.50 -18.14
CA ASN A 225 -1.19 4.51 -17.12
C ASN A 225 -0.94 5.28 -15.83
N ASP A 226 -1.76 5.01 -14.81
CA ASP A 226 -1.61 5.54 -13.47
C ASP A 226 -1.02 4.43 -12.59
N ASP A 227 0.27 4.52 -12.29
CA ASP A 227 0.91 3.62 -11.33
C ASP A 227 0.98 4.32 -9.98
N THR A 228 0.35 3.74 -8.96
CA THR A 228 0.45 4.18 -7.57
C THR A 228 1.39 3.24 -6.81
N ILE A 229 2.46 3.79 -6.25
CA ILE A 229 3.43 3.07 -5.40
C ILE A 229 3.23 3.52 -3.96
N LEU A 230 3.03 2.58 -3.03
CA LEU A 230 3.11 2.90 -1.60
C LEU A 230 4.53 2.76 -1.08
N VAL A 231 4.94 3.76 -0.31
CA VAL A 231 6.18 3.77 0.47
C VAL A 231 5.81 3.91 1.95
N VAL A 232 6.31 3.01 2.77
CA VAL A 232 6.09 3.02 4.21
C VAL A 232 7.40 3.32 4.92
N LEU A 233 7.38 4.34 5.77
CA LEU A 233 8.49 4.78 6.59
C LEU A 233 8.20 4.42 8.04
N ILE A 234 9.13 3.73 8.69
CA ILE A 234 9.01 3.42 10.12
C ILE A 234 10.27 3.89 10.84
N THR A 235 10.11 4.80 11.80
CA THR A 235 11.19 5.32 12.66
C THR A 235 10.92 4.95 14.13
N PRO A 236 11.53 3.88 14.65
CA PRO A 236 11.49 3.58 16.08
C PRO A 236 12.39 4.54 16.89
N ASN A 237 11.91 5.00 18.05
CA ASN A 237 12.70 5.70 19.06
C ASN A 237 12.53 4.98 20.40
N ILE A 238 13.60 4.39 20.91
CA ILE A 238 13.60 3.74 22.22
C ILE A 238 13.51 4.82 23.32
N ILE A 239 12.65 4.58 24.32
CA ILE A 239 12.49 5.41 25.54
C ILE A 239 13.09 4.68 26.73
#